data_AF-A0A3A8JPU5-F1
#
_entry.id   AF-A0A3A8JPU5-F1
#
_cell.length_a   1.000
_cell.length_b   1.000
_cell.length_c   1.000
_cell.angle_alpha   90.00
_cell.angle_beta   90.00
_cell.angle_gamma   90.00
#
_symmetry.space_group_name_H-M   'P 1'
#
loop_
_entity.id
_entity.type
_entity.pdbx_description
1 polymer ?
#
loop_
_entity_poly.entity_id
_entity_poly.type
_entity_poly.pdbx_seq_one_letter_code
_entity_poly.pdbx_strand_id
1 'polypeptide(L)'
;MRWTWAGLLALACMGAGCRSAMYQKDPNEEDAMSSNVPVFPAPAKNRCAALGKASVRSGCDDAFYLASEYTRRLSVGDEVCLEGGFGEEPGAACKARASVIDTGPNRVKVEIRQARPDSRWFQAEMRHAWYEEGALVDLYLAERGY
;
A
#
# COMPACT_ATOMS: atom_id res chain seq x y z
N MET A 1 -30.14 58.39 25.81
CA MET A 1 -28.84 57.68 25.96
C MET A 1 -28.81 56.54 24.96
N ARG A 2 -28.18 56.76 23.79
CA ARG A 2 -28.05 55.79 22.69
C ARG A 2 -26.59 55.75 22.31
N TRP A 3 -25.90 54.62 22.52
CA TRP A 3 -24.70 54.13 21.83
C TRP A 3 -23.82 53.31 22.77
N THR A 4 -23.96 51.98 22.77
CA THR A 4 -22.90 51.05 23.26
C THR A 4 -23.18 49.61 22.82
N TRP A 5 -23.59 49.34 21.57
CA TRP A 5 -23.82 47.94 21.13
C TRP A 5 -23.39 47.65 19.69
N ALA A 6 -22.39 48.36 19.16
CA ALA A 6 -21.90 48.13 17.80
C ALA A 6 -20.41 47.74 17.70
N GLY A 7 -19.68 47.68 18.83
CA GLY A 7 -18.23 47.46 18.81
C GLY A 7 -17.78 45.99 18.90
N LEU A 8 -18.63 45.07 19.37
CA LEU A 8 -18.20 43.72 19.75
C LEU A 8 -18.47 42.62 18.70
N LEU A 9 -19.20 42.93 17.63
CA LEU A 9 -19.46 41.95 16.55
C LEU A 9 -18.46 42.01 15.40
N ALA A 10 -17.65 43.07 15.30
CA ALA A 10 -16.69 43.22 14.21
C ALA A 10 -15.38 42.43 14.41
N LEU A 11 -15.08 41.95 15.63
CA LEU A 11 -13.85 41.20 15.91
C LEU A 11 -13.98 39.67 15.83
N ALA A 12 -15.17 39.13 15.56
CA ALA A 12 -15.39 37.68 15.53
C ALA A 12 -15.17 37.05 14.14
N CYS A 13 -15.05 37.86 13.07
CA CYS A 13 -14.96 37.33 11.69
C CYS A 13 -13.53 37.20 11.14
N MET A 14 -12.49 37.63 11.86
CA MET A 14 -11.10 37.53 11.38
C MET A 14 -10.38 36.22 11.77
N GLY A 15 -11.07 35.29 12.46
CA GLY A 15 -10.51 33.99 12.87
C GLY A 15 -10.81 32.84 11.91
N ALA A 16 -11.54 33.06 10.81
CA ALA A 16 -11.75 32.06 9.77
C ALA A 16 -10.51 32.03 8.85
N GLY A 17 -9.36 31.68 9.43
CA GLY A 17 -8.21 31.28 8.62
C GLY A 17 -8.66 30.13 7.75
N CYS A 18 -8.73 30.35 6.44
CA CYS A 18 -8.76 29.28 5.45
C CYS A 18 -7.63 28.33 5.83
N ARG A 19 -7.98 27.18 6.44
CA ARG A 19 -7.04 26.07 6.54
C ARG A 19 -6.72 25.72 5.10
N SER A 20 -5.57 26.16 4.63
CA SER A 20 -4.98 25.67 3.39
C SER A 20 -5.16 24.16 3.44
N ALA A 21 -5.96 23.61 2.52
CA ALA A 21 -5.96 22.18 2.28
C ALA A 21 -4.48 21.81 2.19
N MET A 22 -4.00 20.96 3.12
CA MET A 22 -2.61 20.54 3.11
C MET A 22 -2.32 20.06 1.69
N TYR A 23 -1.41 20.73 0.99
CA TYR A 23 -0.99 20.29 -0.33
C TYR A 23 -0.35 18.93 -0.15
N GLN A 24 -1.13 17.88 -0.40
CA GLN A 24 -0.66 16.51 -0.36
C GLN A 24 -0.13 16.23 -1.76
N LYS A 25 1.20 16.10 -1.86
CA LYS A 25 1.86 15.82 -3.13
C LYS A 25 1.25 14.55 -3.73
N ASP A 26 1.01 14.56 -5.04
CA ASP A 26 0.40 13.42 -5.71
C ASP A 26 1.33 12.19 -5.54
N PRO A 27 0.88 11.11 -4.89
CA PRO A 27 1.69 9.91 -4.68
C PRO A 27 2.05 9.22 -6.00
N ASN A 28 1.42 9.61 -7.12
CA ASN A 28 1.71 9.09 -8.44
C ASN A 28 2.70 9.94 -9.25
N GLU A 29 3.06 11.13 -8.78
CA GLU A 29 3.95 12.04 -9.50
C GLU A 29 5.41 11.53 -9.49
N GLU A 30 5.93 11.33 -10.70
CA GLU A 30 7.31 10.94 -10.98
C GLU A 30 7.89 11.86 -12.06
N ASP A 31 9.04 12.45 -11.79
CA ASP A 31 9.81 13.27 -12.72
C ASP A 31 11.27 12.80 -12.77
N ALA A 32 12.08 13.39 -13.67
CA ALA A 32 13.47 12.96 -13.89
C ALA A 32 14.40 13.17 -12.67
N MET A 33 14.01 13.99 -11.70
CA MET A 33 14.78 14.40 -10.53
C MET A 33 14.14 14.02 -9.19
N SER A 34 12.85 13.70 -9.16
CA SER A 34 12.10 13.34 -7.96
C SER A 34 11.00 12.31 -8.23
N SER A 35 10.84 11.35 -7.31
CA SER A 35 9.72 10.41 -7.32
C SER A 35 9.00 10.50 -5.97
N ASN A 36 7.68 10.68 -6.01
CA ASN A 36 6.84 10.62 -4.81
C ASN A 36 6.19 9.26 -4.63
N VAL A 37 6.52 8.32 -5.51
CA VAL A 37 6.00 6.97 -5.45
C VAL A 37 6.50 6.32 -4.16
N PRO A 38 5.59 5.89 -3.28
CA PRO A 38 5.98 5.29 -2.01
C PRO A 38 6.76 4.00 -2.26
N VAL A 39 7.77 3.77 -1.41
CA VAL A 39 8.54 2.53 -1.36
C VAL A 39 8.17 1.80 -0.08
N PHE A 40 7.66 0.58 -0.22
CA PHE A 40 7.37 -0.33 0.89
C PHE A 40 8.56 -1.25 1.10
N PRO A 41 9.35 -1.06 2.17
CA PRO A 41 10.53 -1.86 2.43
C PRO A 41 10.15 -3.26 2.92
N ALA A 42 11.04 -4.22 2.69
CA ALA A 42 10.94 -5.53 3.29
C ALA A 42 11.04 -5.41 4.82
N PRO A 43 10.30 -6.24 5.58
CA PRO A 43 10.43 -6.26 7.03
C PRO A 43 11.85 -6.67 7.44
N ALA A 44 12.38 -6.05 8.48
CA ALA A 44 13.73 -6.35 8.98
C ALA A 44 13.90 -7.80 9.48
N LYS A 45 12.80 -8.49 9.79
CA LYS A 45 12.76 -9.89 10.20
C LYS A 45 11.67 -10.62 9.44
N ASN A 46 11.97 -11.84 8.98
CA ASN A 46 10.99 -12.75 8.40
C ASN A 46 9.93 -13.13 9.45
N ARG A 47 8.63 -13.05 9.11
CA ARG A 47 7.50 -13.50 9.95
C ARG A 47 7.68 -14.94 10.44
N CYS A 48 8.13 -15.85 9.58
CA CYS A 48 8.33 -17.24 9.95
C CYS A 48 9.38 -17.43 11.06
N ALA A 49 10.37 -16.53 11.14
CA ALA A 49 11.35 -16.56 12.22
C ALA A 49 10.71 -16.24 13.59
N ALA A 50 9.66 -15.41 13.63
CA ALA A 50 8.94 -15.07 14.86
C ALA A 50 8.14 -16.27 15.43
N LEU A 51 7.79 -17.25 14.58
CA LEU A 51 7.05 -18.45 14.99
C LEU A 51 7.91 -19.44 15.82
N GLY A 52 9.24 -19.27 15.87
CA GLY A 52 10.11 -20.05 16.75
C GLY A 52 9.99 -21.56 16.50
N LYS A 53 9.57 -22.32 17.52
CA LYS A 53 9.37 -23.79 17.42
C LYS A 53 7.89 -24.19 17.26
N ALA A 54 7.01 -23.25 16.90
CA ALA A 54 5.60 -23.56 16.69
C ALA A 54 5.43 -24.60 15.58
N SER A 55 4.42 -25.47 15.70
CA SER A 55 4.13 -26.51 14.71
C SER A 55 3.79 -25.94 13.32
N VAL A 56 3.31 -24.69 13.26
CA VAL A 56 3.00 -23.97 12.01
C VAL A 56 4.23 -23.40 11.30
N ARG A 57 5.42 -23.43 11.94
CA ARG A 57 6.63 -22.79 11.39
C ARG A 57 7.06 -23.43 10.06
N SER A 58 7.03 -24.75 9.94
CA SER A 58 7.41 -25.42 8.69
C SER A 58 6.52 -25.01 7.52
N GLY A 59 5.20 -24.90 7.75
CA GLY A 59 4.27 -24.41 6.74
C GLY A 59 4.51 -22.95 6.35
N CYS A 60 4.93 -22.11 7.29
CA CYS A 60 5.34 -20.74 7.00
C CYS A 60 6.63 -20.71 6.16
N ASP A 61 7.64 -21.51 6.53
CA ASP A 61 8.92 -21.56 5.82
C ASP A 61 8.72 -22.05 4.36
N ASP A 62 7.84 -23.04 4.13
CA ASP A 62 7.45 -23.49 2.79
C ASP A 62 6.71 -22.39 2.02
N ALA A 63 5.76 -21.70 2.67
CA ALA A 63 5.04 -20.58 2.07
C ALA A 63 5.98 -19.42 1.72
N PHE A 64 6.97 -19.13 2.56
CA PHE A 64 7.98 -18.10 2.31
C PHE A 64 8.81 -18.44 1.08
N TYR A 65 9.23 -19.71 0.94
CA TYR A 65 9.97 -20.17 -0.23
C TYR A 65 9.14 -19.99 -1.52
N LEU A 66 7.89 -20.46 -1.53
CA LEU A 66 6.99 -20.34 -2.68
C LEU A 66 6.72 -18.87 -3.04
N ALA A 67 6.47 -18.03 -2.05
CA ALA A 67 6.27 -16.60 -2.24
C ALA A 67 7.50 -15.90 -2.82
N SER A 68 8.69 -16.29 -2.36
CA SER A 68 9.96 -15.73 -2.84
C SER A 68 10.18 -16.07 -4.31
N GLU A 69 9.96 -17.33 -4.69
CA GLU A 69 10.08 -17.76 -6.08
C GLU A 69 9.01 -17.14 -6.98
N TYR A 70 7.78 -16.99 -6.49
CA TYR A 70 6.72 -16.27 -7.21
C TYR A 70 7.11 -14.80 -7.44
N THR A 71 7.51 -14.09 -6.39
CA THR A 71 7.82 -12.66 -6.44
C THR A 71 8.98 -12.34 -7.38
N ARG A 72 10.04 -13.17 -7.37
CA ARG A 72 11.21 -13.01 -8.26
C ARG A 72 10.89 -13.19 -9.73
N ARG A 73 9.79 -13.88 -10.06
CA ARG A 73 9.38 -14.15 -11.43
C ARG A 73 8.45 -13.07 -11.98
N LEU A 74 7.99 -12.15 -11.13
CA LEU A 74 7.13 -11.05 -11.56
C LEU A 74 7.84 -10.17 -12.57
N SER A 75 7.15 -9.94 -13.68
CA SER A 75 7.60 -9.15 -14.82
C SER A 75 6.58 -8.08 -15.17
N VAL A 76 7.01 -7.03 -15.87
CA VAL A 76 6.10 -5.98 -16.35
C VAL A 76 4.97 -6.58 -17.18
N GLY A 77 3.74 -6.21 -16.86
CA GLY A 77 2.52 -6.75 -17.47
C GLY A 77 1.86 -7.88 -16.68
N ASP A 78 2.55 -8.47 -15.70
CA ASP A 78 1.93 -9.47 -14.82
C ASP A 78 0.87 -8.83 -13.92
N GLU A 79 -0.12 -9.64 -13.52
CA GLU A 79 -1.12 -9.26 -12.53
C GLU A 79 -0.88 -10.00 -11.22
N VAL A 80 -0.95 -9.28 -10.11
CA VAL A 80 -0.75 -9.78 -8.76
C VAL A 80 -1.97 -9.45 -7.92
N CYS A 81 -2.45 -10.43 -7.15
CA CYS A 81 -3.46 -10.16 -6.15
C CYS A 81 -2.82 -9.69 -4.85
N LEU A 82 -3.21 -8.51 -4.33
CA LEU A 82 -2.68 -7.93 -3.09
C LEU A 82 -3.53 -8.21 -1.83
N GLU A 83 -4.72 -8.80 -2.01
CA GLU A 83 -5.63 -9.15 -0.92
C GLU A 83 -6.62 -10.24 -1.35
N GLY A 84 -6.87 -11.23 -0.49
CA GLY A 84 -7.88 -12.27 -0.71
C GLY A 84 -7.45 -13.43 -1.62
N GLY A 85 -6.17 -13.50 -1.97
CA GLY A 85 -5.64 -14.57 -2.82
C GLY A 85 -4.28 -14.27 -3.41
N PHE A 86 -3.35 -13.72 -2.61
CA PHE A 86 -2.01 -13.39 -3.11
C PHE A 86 -1.34 -14.64 -3.68
N GLY A 87 -0.87 -14.56 -4.93
CA GLY A 87 -0.22 -15.66 -5.64
C GLY A 87 -1.15 -16.77 -6.14
N GLU A 88 -2.46 -16.64 -5.98
CA GLU A 88 -3.46 -17.52 -6.60
C GLU A 88 -3.77 -17.06 -8.03
N GLU A 89 -4.29 -17.98 -8.85
CA GLU A 89 -4.75 -17.64 -10.20
C GLU A 89 -5.83 -16.53 -10.16
N PRO A 90 -5.84 -15.62 -11.14
CA PRO A 90 -6.85 -14.57 -11.26
C PRO A 90 -8.29 -15.11 -11.13
N GLY A 91 -8.96 -14.80 -10.02
CA GLY A 91 -10.30 -15.31 -9.73
C GLY A 91 -11.10 -14.45 -8.76
N ALA A 92 -12.32 -14.90 -8.44
CA ALA A 92 -13.28 -14.15 -7.62
C ALA A 92 -12.84 -13.93 -6.15
N ALA A 93 -11.84 -14.69 -5.70
CA ALA A 93 -11.26 -14.53 -4.37
C ALA A 93 -10.42 -13.25 -4.26
N CYS A 94 -9.84 -12.79 -5.37
CA CYS A 94 -8.98 -11.61 -5.36
C CYS A 94 -9.78 -10.34 -5.07
N LYS A 95 -9.51 -9.73 -3.92
CA LYS A 95 -10.16 -8.49 -3.48
C LYS A 95 -9.47 -7.24 -4.01
N ALA A 96 -8.16 -7.29 -4.23
CA ALA A 96 -7.40 -6.19 -4.80
C ALA A 96 -6.40 -6.73 -5.80
N ARG A 97 -6.51 -6.30 -7.05
CA ARG A 97 -5.61 -6.66 -8.13
C ARG A 97 -4.72 -5.49 -8.49
N ALA A 98 -3.44 -5.77 -8.61
CA ALA A 98 -2.45 -4.84 -9.10
C ALA A 98 -1.78 -5.39 -10.36
N SER A 99 -1.31 -4.48 -11.21
CA SER A 99 -0.47 -4.81 -12.36
C SER A 99 0.96 -4.38 -12.08
N VAL A 100 1.93 -5.21 -12.48
CA VAL A 100 3.34 -4.86 -12.44
C VAL A 100 3.63 -3.91 -13.58
N ILE A 101 3.99 -2.68 -13.24
CA ILE A 101 4.23 -1.60 -14.22
C ILE A 101 5.71 -1.30 -14.41
N ASP A 102 6.57 -1.70 -13.46
CA ASP A 102 8.02 -1.59 -13.56
C ASP A 102 8.70 -2.61 -12.63
N THR A 103 9.95 -2.97 -12.93
CA THR A 103 10.79 -3.86 -12.13
C THR A 103 12.16 -3.24 -11.93
N GLY A 104 12.64 -3.20 -10.69
CA GLY A 104 13.97 -2.71 -10.33
C GLY A 104 14.75 -3.74 -9.54
N PRO A 105 16.02 -3.47 -9.21
CA PRO A 105 16.81 -4.36 -8.38
C PRO A 105 16.14 -4.57 -7.00
N ASN A 106 15.75 -5.81 -6.70
CA ASN A 106 15.08 -6.21 -5.45
C ASN A 106 13.76 -5.49 -5.17
N ARG A 107 13.08 -4.96 -6.20
CA ARG A 107 11.81 -4.26 -6.02
C ARG A 107 10.92 -4.35 -7.26
N VAL A 108 9.63 -4.36 -7.04
CA VAL A 108 8.59 -4.42 -8.06
C VAL A 108 7.66 -3.23 -7.88
N LYS A 109 7.41 -2.49 -8.96
CA LYS A 109 6.44 -1.41 -8.95
C LYS A 109 5.10 -1.96 -9.39
N VAL A 110 4.10 -1.81 -8.53
CA VAL A 110 2.74 -2.29 -8.82
C VAL A 110 1.76 -1.13 -8.76
N GLU A 111 0.79 -1.14 -9.67
CA GLU A 111 -0.34 -0.22 -9.70
C GLU A 111 -1.62 -0.98 -9.37
N ILE A 112 -2.41 -0.49 -8.42
CA ILE A 112 -3.69 -1.10 -8.06
C ILE A 112 -4.70 -0.79 -9.16
N ARG A 113 -5.09 -1.81 -9.92
CA ARG A 113 -6.00 -1.69 -11.09
C ARG A 113 -7.46 -1.80 -10.71
N GLN A 114 -7.76 -2.66 -9.74
CA GLN A 114 -9.11 -2.95 -9.31
C GLN A 114 -9.11 -3.38 -7.85
N ALA A 115 -10.01 -2.84 -7.04
CA ALA A 115 -10.25 -3.28 -5.69
C ALA A 115 -11.75 -3.36 -5.40
N ARG A 116 -12.17 -4.40 -4.68
CA ARG A 116 -13.55 -4.53 -4.22
C ARG A 116 -13.84 -3.49 -3.14
N PRO A 117 -15.10 -3.04 -2.97
CA PRO A 117 -15.46 -2.08 -1.91
C PRO A 117 -15.13 -2.55 -0.49
N ASP A 118 -15.02 -3.87 -0.26
CA ASP A 118 -14.64 -4.47 1.01
C ASP A 118 -13.13 -4.68 1.19
N SER A 119 -12.31 -4.26 0.22
CA SER A 119 -10.84 -4.34 0.27
C SER A 119 -10.23 -3.16 1.00
N ARG A 120 -9.11 -3.38 1.70
CA ARG A 120 -8.28 -2.30 2.27
C ARG A 120 -7.69 -1.38 1.20
N TRP A 121 -7.65 -1.84 -0.05
CA TRP A 121 -7.06 -1.13 -1.19
C TRP A 121 -8.07 -0.34 -2.02
N PHE A 122 -9.36 -0.35 -1.66
CA PHE A 122 -10.43 0.33 -2.43
C PHE A 122 -10.17 1.82 -2.65
N GLN A 123 -9.64 2.52 -1.64
CA GLN A 123 -9.29 3.94 -1.74
C GLN A 123 -7.93 4.21 -2.39
N ALA A 124 -7.23 3.16 -2.80
CA ALA A 124 -5.90 3.21 -3.39
C ALA A 124 -5.91 2.75 -4.86
N GLU A 125 -7.07 2.61 -5.50
CA GLU A 125 -7.13 2.37 -6.95
C GLU A 125 -6.39 3.46 -7.73
N MET A 126 -5.72 3.05 -8.80
CA MET A 126 -4.83 3.87 -9.63
C MET A 126 -3.63 4.44 -8.89
N ARG A 127 -3.35 3.99 -7.65
CA ARG A 127 -2.08 4.30 -6.97
C ARG A 127 -1.05 3.27 -7.33
N HIS A 128 0.16 3.74 -7.61
CA HIS A 128 1.33 2.89 -7.73
C HIS A 128 2.30 3.05 -6.57
N ALA A 129 3.02 1.97 -6.28
CA ALA A 129 4.04 1.93 -5.26
C ALA A 129 5.12 0.93 -5.63
N TRP A 130 6.33 1.21 -5.18
CA TRP A 130 7.42 0.25 -5.17
C TRP A 130 7.29 -0.64 -3.95
N TYR A 131 7.42 -1.95 -4.14
CA TYR A 131 7.57 -2.91 -3.05
C TYR A 131 8.91 -3.59 -3.20
N GLU A 132 9.70 -3.62 -2.14
CA GLU A 132 10.82 -4.56 -2.09
C GLU A 132 10.27 -6.00 -2.18
N GLU A 133 11.02 -6.91 -2.81
CA GLU A 133 10.55 -8.30 -2.98
C GLU A 133 10.11 -8.92 -1.66
N GLY A 134 10.89 -8.69 -0.59
CA GLY A 134 10.56 -9.17 0.75
C GLY A 134 9.28 -8.58 1.33
N ALA A 135 8.83 -7.39 0.89
CA ALA A 135 7.56 -6.80 1.32
C ALA A 135 6.36 -7.52 0.67
N LEU A 136 6.49 -7.94 -0.60
CA LEU A 136 5.47 -8.75 -1.28
C LEU A 136 5.40 -10.17 -0.69
N VAL A 137 6.56 -10.75 -0.37
CA VAL A 137 6.63 -12.03 0.35
C VAL A 137 5.96 -11.93 1.72
N ASP A 138 6.23 -10.87 2.46
CA ASP A 138 5.62 -10.62 3.77
C ASP A 138 4.09 -10.49 3.68
N LEU A 139 3.61 -9.77 2.66
CA LEU A 139 2.20 -9.61 2.37
C LEU A 139 1.53 -10.96 2.08
N TYR A 140 2.15 -11.82 1.28
CA TYR A 140 1.67 -13.17 1.00
C TYR A 140 1.52 -14.01 2.28
N LEU A 141 2.51 -13.96 3.16
CA LEU A 141 2.48 -14.69 4.42
C LEU A 141 1.37 -14.17 5.34
N ALA A 142 1.21 -12.86 5.43
CA ALA A 142 0.16 -12.23 6.23
C ALA A 142 -1.25 -12.63 5.76
N GLU A 143 -1.50 -12.67 4.44
CA GLU A 143 -2.78 -13.09 3.87
C GLU A 143 -3.11 -14.56 4.17
N ARG A 144 -2.09 -15.39 4.43
CA ARG A 144 -2.23 -16.79 4.83
C ARG A 144 -2.28 -17.00 6.35
N GLY A 145 -2.25 -15.91 7.13
CA GLY A 145 -2.40 -15.94 8.58
C GLY A 145 -1.10 -16.23 9.35
N TYR A 146 0.06 -15.98 8.75
CA TYR A 146 1.37 -16.11 9.39
C TYR A 146 1.90 -14.80 10.00
#